data_AF-A0A7W1H227-F1
#
_entry.id   AF-A0A7W1H227-F1
#
_cell.length_a   1.000
_cell.length_b   1.000
_cell.length_c   1.000
_cell.angle_alpha   90.00
_cell.angle_beta   90.00
_cell.angle_gamma   90.00
#
_symmetry.space_group_name_H-M   'P 1'
#
loop_
_entity.id
_entity.type
_entity.pdbx_description
1 polymer ?
#
loop_
_entity_poly.entity_id
_entity_poly.type
_entity_poly.pdbx_seq_one_letter_code
_entity_poly.pdbx_strand_id
1 'polypeptide(L)'
;RGTVGGNVCVSDPTNHLPPLLVVLDASFTIRGSGGERVVPADEFFVGVYMTAVGEGELLTKISVPPASDTGDGFSGVTIGKHGTYVVDAAATVSGEGARIAIGCVAATPVRATEMEERLAGGDFSEDAVREAAKGLGASLDPPSDVHGSADYRRSLAETSAVRAVLQAVEWRQS
;
A
#
# COMPACT_ATOMS: atom_id res chain seq x y z
N ARG A 1 0.81 -21.45 -8.69
CA ARG A 1 1.84 -20.55 -9.29
C ARG A 1 1.18 -19.19 -9.48
N GLY A 2 1.78 -18.10 -9.01
CA GLY A 2 1.21 -16.75 -9.11
C GLY A 2 2.03 -15.86 -10.05
N THR A 3 1.38 -14.87 -10.66
CA THR A 3 2.02 -13.78 -11.40
C THR A 3 1.68 -12.45 -10.72
N VAL A 4 2.51 -11.43 -10.91
CA VAL A 4 2.23 -10.07 -10.40
C VAL A 4 0.90 -9.56 -10.96
N GLY A 5 0.68 -9.71 -12.27
CA GLY A 5 -0.56 -9.34 -12.94
C GLY A 5 -1.78 -10.09 -12.42
N GLY A 6 -1.66 -11.40 -12.14
CA GLY A 6 -2.74 -12.17 -11.54
C GLY A 6 -3.06 -11.72 -10.12
N ASN A 7 -2.04 -11.41 -9.31
CA ASN A 7 -2.24 -10.95 -7.94
C ASN A 7 -2.99 -9.61 -7.87
N VAL A 8 -2.60 -8.63 -8.70
CA VAL A 8 -3.28 -7.33 -8.75
C VAL A 8 -4.67 -7.42 -9.38
N CYS A 9 -4.86 -8.23 -10.44
CA CYS A 9 -6.18 -8.40 -11.06
C CYS A 9 -7.16 -9.16 -10.17
N VAL A 10 -6.69 -10.05 -9.30
CA VAL A 10 -7.56 -10.67 -8.29
C VAL A 10 -8.06 -9.62 -7.30
N SER A 11 -7.27 -8.58 -6.96
CA SER A 11 -7.69 -7.52 -6.03
C SER A 11 -8.32 -8.05 -4.73
N ASP A 12 -7.71 -9.10 -4.16
CA ASP A 12 -8.03 -9.53 -2.81
C ASP A 12 -7.45 -8.50 -1.83
N PRO A 13 -8.24 -7.93 -0.90
CA PRO A 13 -7.76 -6.94 0.07
C PRO A 13 -6.60 -7.40 0.94
N THR A 14 -6.37 -8.72 1.03
CA THR A 14 -5.28 -9.32 1.80
C THR A 14 -3.98 -9.52 1.01
N ASN A 15 -3.96 -9.12 -0.27
CA ASN A 15 -2.77 -9.12 -1.10
C ASN A 15 -1.83 -7.96 -0.73
N HIS A 16 -0.52 -8.23 -0.74
CA HIS A 16 0.52 -7.27 -0.35
C HIS A 16 1.08 -6.44 -1.52
N LEU A 17 0.85 -6.85 -2.78
CA LEU A 17 1.31 -6.07 -3.94
C LEU A 17 0.49 -4.80 -4.19
N PRO A 18 -0.85 -4.77 -4.01
CA PRO A 18 -1.63 -3.54 -4.17
C PRO A 18 -1.11 -2.33 -3.38
N PRO A 19 -0.93 -2.38 -2.04
CA PRO A 19 -0.42 -1.22 -1.28
C PRO A 19 0.99 -0.82 -1.72
N LEU A 20 1.85 -1.79 -2.05
CA LEU A 20 3.20 -1.51 -2.56
C LEU A 20 3.16 -0.75 -3.89
N LEU A 21 2.37 -1.21 -4.86
CA LEU A 21 2.28 -0.57 -6.17
C LEU A 21 1.63 0.81 -6.10
N VAL A 22 0.75 1.04 -5.12
CA VAL A 22 0.17 2.35 -4.83
C VAL A 22 1.23 3.34 -4.32
N VAL A 23 2.10 2.97 -3.36
CA VAL A 23 3.14 3.90 -2.87
C VAL A 23 4.27 4.14 -3.87
N LEU A 24 4.49 3.19 -4.79
CA LEU A 24 5.47 3.29 -5.86
C LEU A 24 4.99 4.11 -7.06
N ASP A 25 3.78 4.68 -7.04
CA ASP A 25 3.15 5.35 -8.18
C ASP A 25 3.17 4.49 -9.46
N ALA A 26 2.88 3.19 -9.31
CA ALA A 26 2.82 2.31 -10.46
C ALA A 26 1.67 2.69 -11.40
N SER A 27 1.79 2.27 -12.65
CA SER A 27 0.74 2.39 -13.66
C SER A 27 0.47 1.06 -14.37
N PHE A 28 -0.78 0.86 -14.74
CA PHE A 28 -1.33 -0.39 -15.25
C PHE A 28 -1.81 -0.17 -16.68
N THR A 29 -1.17 -0.86 -17.62
CA THR A 29 -1.54 -0.82 -19.03
C THR A 29 -2.59 -1.89 -19.32
N ILE A 30 -3.79 -1.46 -19.68
CA ILE A 30 -4.95 -2.31 -19.95
C ILE A 30 -5.25 -2.24 -21.45
N ARG A 31 -5.36 -3.40 -22.09
CA ARG A 31 -5.68 -3.54 -23.51
C ARG A 31 -7.03 -4.21 -23.71
N GLY A 32 -7.88 -3.63 -24.54
CA GLY A 32 -9.17 -4.19 -24.97
C GLY A 32 -9.36 -4.10 -26.48
N SER A 33 -10.58 -4.32 -26.95
CA SER A 33 -10.94 -4.19 -28.37
C SER A 33 -10.79 -2.77 -28.91
N GLY A 34 -10.98 -1.76 -28.05
CA GLY A 34 -10.86 -0.34 -28.37
C GLY A 34 -9.43 0.23 -28.35
N GLY A 35 -8.42 -0.59 -28.03
CA GLY A 35 -7.03 -0.15 -27.92
C GLY A 35 -6.45 -0.35 -26.52
N GLU A 36 -5.53 0.54 -26.15
CA GLU A 36 -4.78 0.47 -24.89
C GLU A 36 -4.98 1.75 -24.08
N ARG A 37 -5.08 1.61 -22.76
CA ARG A 37 -5.14 2.72 -21.81
C ARG A 37 -4.25 2.45 -20.60
N VAL A 38 -3.84 3.52 -19.93
CA VAL A 38 -3.01 3.45 -18.72
C VAL A 38 -3.81 3.98 -17.54
N VAL A 39 -3.82 3.24 -16.44
CA VAL A 39 -4.51 3.59 -15.19
C VAL A 39 -3.48 3.67 -14.07
N PRO A 40 -3.46 4.72 -13.24
CA PRO A 40 -2.57 4.77 -12.09
C PRO A 40 -3.01 3.78 -10.99
N ALA A 41 -2.07 3.38 -10.13
CA ALA A 41 -2.30 2.33 -9.13
C ALA A 41 -3.43 2.63 -8.15
N ASP A 42 -3.54 3.88 -7.73
CA ASP A 42 -4.57 4.38 -6.81
C ASP A 42 -5.98 4.38 -7.42
N GLU A 43 -6.10 4.39 -8.75
CA GLU A 43 -7.36 4.25 -9.48
C GLU A 43 -7.63 2.83 -10.00
N PHE A 44 -6.62 1.94 -9.98
CA PHE A 44 -6.74 0.59 -10.53
C PHE A 44 -7.58 -0.34 -9.63
N PHE A 45 -7.46 -0.21 -8.32
CA PHE A 45 -8.20 -1.02 -7.35
C PHE A 45 -9.50 -0.30 -6.99
N VAL A 46 -10.64 -0.90 -7.31
CA VAL A 46 -11.96 -0.25 -7.13
C VAL A 46 -12.85 -0.95 -6.10
N GLY A 47 -12.44 -2.14 -5.64
CA GLY A 47 -13.12 -2.86 -4.58
C GLY A 47 -12.60 -4.29 -4.37
N VAL A 48 -13.30 -5.02 -3.49
CA VAL A 48 -13.02 -6.43 -3.21
C VAL A 48 -13.27 -7.26 -4.46
N TYR A 49 -12.23 -7.92 -4.99
CA TYR A 49 -12.27 -8.65 -6.26
C TYR A 49 -12.67 -7.80 -7.47
N MET A 50 -12.46 -6.49 -7.41
CA MET A 50 -12.81 -5.55 -8.47
C MET A 50 -11.63 -4.64 -8.80
N THR A 51 -11.33 -4.53 -10.09
CA THR A 51 -10.31 -3.62 -10.63
C THR A 51 -10.88 -2.76 -11.74
N ALA A 52 -10.09 -1.82 -12.24
CA ALA A 52 -10.40 -1.06 -13.43
C ALA A 52 -10.42 -1.92 -14.71
N VAL A 53 -9.96 -3.18 -14.70
CA VAL A 53 -10.01 -4.07 -15.88
C VAL A 53 -11.46 -4.49 -16.15
N GLY A 54 -12.00 -4.08 -17.29
CA GLY A 54 -13.34 -4.40 -17.74
C GLY A 54 -13.44 -5.75 -18.46
N GLU A 55 -14.67 -6.11 -18.82
CA GLU A 55 -14.93 -7.33 -19.58
C GLU A 55 -14.25 -7.29 -20.96
N GLY A 56 -13.54 -8.36 -21.32
CA GLY A 56 -12.79 -8.45 -22.58
C GLY A 56 -11.49 -7.61 -22.60
N GLU A 57 -11.12 -6.98 -21.49
CA GLU A 57 -9.83 -6.30 -21.33
C GLU A 57 -8.79 -7.21 -20.66
N LEU A 58 -7.52 -6.87 -20.85
CA LEU A 58 -6.38 -7.58 -20.28
C LEU A 58 -5.35 -6.59 -19.74
N LEU A 59 -4.91 -6.79 -18.50
CA LEU A 59 -3.72 -6.14 -17.97
C LEU A 59 -2.47 -6.71 -18.67
N THR A 60 -1.80 -5.90 -19.48
CA THR A 60 -0.65 -6.34 -20.30
C THR A 60 0.69 -5.93 -19.70
N LYS A 61 0.73 -4.83 -18.93
CA LYS A 61 1.97 -4.30 -18.35
C LYS A 61 1.69 -3.59 -17.02
N ILE A 62 2.65 -3.71 -16.10
CA ILE A 62 2.76 -2.90 -14.90
C ILE A 62 4.06 -2.11 -15.03
N SER A 63 3.98 -0.79 -14.97
CA SER A 63 5.15 0.09 -15.04
C SER A 63 5.34 0.77 -13.69
N VAL A 64 6.51 0.58 -13.10
CA VAL A 64 6.92 1.28 -11.87
C VAL A 64 7.92 2.36 -12.28
N PRO A 65 7.72 3.64 -11.91
CA PRO A 65 8.67 4.69 -12.23
C PRO A 65 10.03 4.41 -11.57
N PRO A 66 11.15 4.79 -12.21
CA PRO A 66 12.46 4.64 -11.59
C PRO A 66 12.56 5.53 -10.34
N ALA A 67 13.07 4.95 -9.27
CA ALA A 67 13.36 5.64 -8.02
C ALA A 67 14.76 6.28 -8.06
N SER A 68 14.88 7.53 -7.61
CA SER A 68 16.15 8.21 -7.38
C SER A 68 16.09 8.96 -6.04
N ASP A 69 17.07 8.75 -5.17
CA ASP A 69 17.08 9.29 -3.80
C ASP A 69 15.80 8.95 -3.01
N THR A 70 15.31 7.73 -3.18
CA THR A 70 14.21 7.18 -2.39
C THR A 70 14.63 5.90 -1.70
N GLY A 71 13.97 5.57 -0.59
CA GLY A 71 14.00 4.24 0.02
C GLY A 71 12.60 3.69 0.19
N ASP A 72 12.47 2.38 0.14
CA ASP A 72 11.19 1.67 0.22
C ASP A 72 11.15 0.76 1.45
N GLY A 73 9.98 0.62 2.05
CA GLY A 73 9.77 -0.20 3.23
C GLY A 73 8.42 -0.90 3.20
N PHE A 74 8.36 -2.08 3.82
CA PHE A 74 7.16 -2.89 3.89
C PHE A 74 7.12 -3.62 5.24
N SER A 75 6.03 -3.43 5.99
CA SER A 75 5.85 -4.08 7.29
C SER A 75 4.41 -4.55 7.46
N GLY A 76 4.23 -5.69 8.10
CA GLY A 76 2.90 -6.22 8.37
C GLY A 76 2.91 -7.41 9.32
N VAL A 77 1.72 -7.84 9.72
CA VAL A 77 1.51 -9.01 10.57
C VAL A 77 0.76 -10.06 9.78
N THR A 78 1.32 -11.27 9.67
CA THR A 78 0.71 -12.39 8.93
C THR A 78 -0.05 -13.35 9.84
N ILE A 79 -1.06 -14.02 9.27
CA ILE A 79 -1.74 -15.15 9.91
C ILE A 79 -0.84 -16.37 9.79
N GLY A 80 -0.05 -16.65 10.83
CA GLY A 80 0.97 -17.68 10.80
C GLY A 80 2.14 -17.33 9.88
N LYS A 81 3.12 -18.24 9.77
CA LYS A 81 4.43 -17.95 9.14
C LYS A 81 4.36 -17.63 7.63
N HIS A 82 3.34 -18.15 6.94
CA HIS A 82 3.21 -18.06 5.48
C HIS A 82 1.79 -17.70 5.03
N GLY A 83 0.95 -17.15 5.93
CA GLY A 83 -0.42 -16.77 5.61
C GLY A 83 -0.55 -15.35 5.08
N THR A 84 -1.80 -14.96 4.84
CA THR A 84 -2.20 -13.61 4.46
C THR A 84 -1.94 -12.62 5.59
N TYR A 85 -1.94 -11.33 5.27
CA TYR A 85 -1.76 -10.27 6.27
C TYR A 85 -3.06 -10.00 7.02
N VAL A 86 -2.94 -9.73 8.33
CA VAL A 86 -3.98 -9.10 9.13
C VAL A 86 -4.03 -7.61 8.82
N VAL A 87 -2.84 -6.98 8.79
CA VAL A 87 -2.59 -5.62 8.31
C VAL A 87 -1.16 -5.59 7.76
N ASP A 88 -0.98 -4.85 6.68
CA ASP A 88 0.32 -4.48 6.15
C ASP A 88 0.36 -2.98 5.81
N ALA A 89 1.56 -2.46 5.68
CA ALA A 89 1.85 -1.10 5.26
C ALA A 89 3.06 -1.11 4.33
N ALA A 90 2.96 -0.39 3.23
CA ALA A 90 4.05 -0.06 2.35
C ALA A 90 4.37 1.43 2.48
N ALA A 91 5.64 1.80 2.35
CA ALA A 91 6.08 3.18 2.35
C ALA A 91 7.21 3.41 1.34
N THR A 92 7.20 4.57 0.69
CA THR A 92 8.32 5.11 -0.09
C THR A 92 8.67 6.47 0.50
N VAL A 93 9.93 6.68 0.85
CA VAL A 93 10.44 7.92 1.46
C VAL A 93 11.44 8.57 0.51
N SER A 94 11.30 9.88 0.29
CA SER A 94 12.22 10.71 -0.50
C SER A 94 12.63 11.96 0.30
N GLY A 95 13.42 12.84 -0.31
CA GLY A 95 13.73 14.17 0.26
C GLY A 95 12.51 15.09 0.40
N GLU A 96 11.44 14.81 -0.35
CA GLU A 96 10.24 15.66 -0.42
C GLU A 96 9.15 15.22 0.56
N GLY A 97 9.19 13.97 1.05
CA GLY A 97 8.22 13.43 1.98
C GLY A 97 8.12 11.90 1.93
N ALA A 98 6.99 11.38 2.40
CA ALA A 98 6.67 9.96 2.36
C ALA A 98 5.37 9.71 1.59
N ARG A 99 5.27 8.56 0.93
CA ARG A 99 4.01 7.98 0.47
C ARG A 99 3.78 6.68 1.21
N ILE A 100 2.60 6.50 1.77
CA ILE A 100 2.29 5.44 2.72
C ILE A 100 0.90 4.87 2.37
N ALA A 101 0.82 3.56 2.18
CA ALA A 101 -0.43 2.86 1.94
C ALA A 101 -0.59 1.69 2.90
N ILE A 102 -1.81 1.51 3.41
CA ILE A 102 -2.17 0.45 4.35
C ILE A 102 -3.05 -0.58 3.63
N GLY A 103 -2.65 -1.84 3.67
CA GLY A 103 -3.41 -2.98 3.16
C GLY A 103 -4.29 -3.64 4.24
N CYS A 104 -5.22 -4.50 3.81
CA CYS A 104 -6.12 -5.27 4.69
C CYS A 104 -7.06 -4.45 5.61
N VAL A 105 -7.16 -3.14 5.41
CA VAL A 105 -7.97 -2.24 6.27
C VAL A 105 -9.20 -1.64 5.61
N ALA A 106 -9.39 -1.89 4.32
CA ALA A 106 -10.57 -1.53 3.54
C ALA A 106 -10.70 -2.45 2.31
N ALA A 107 -11.66 -2.17 1.42
CA ALA A 107 -11.84 -2.92 0.17
C ALA A 107 -10.65 -2.77 -0.81
N THR A 108 -9.88 -1.69 -0.67
CA THR A 108 -8.71 -1.34 -1.47
C THR A 108 -7.61 -0.79 -0.55
N PRO A 109 -6.35 -0.69 -0.99
CA PRO A 109 -5.31 -0.02 -0.22
C PRO A 109 -5.72 1.41 0.15
N VAL A 110 -5.46 1.83 1.39
CA VAL A 110 -5.80 3.17 1.87
C VAL A 110 -4.52 3.99 2.00
N ARG A 111 -4.47 5.17 1.34
CA ARG A 111 -3.38 6.13 1.51
C ARG A 111 -3.48 6.81 2.88
N ALA A 112 -2.37 6.85 3.61
CA ALA A 112 -2.29 7.50 4.92
C ALA A 112 -1.95 9.00 4.77
N THR A 113 -2.75 9.74 4.00
CA THR A 113 -2.43 11.12 3.57
C THR A 113 -2.14 12.07 4.72
N GLU A 114 -2.88 12.00 5.82
CA GLU A 114 -2.59 12.84 7.00
C GLU A 114 -1.20 12.57 7.60
N MET A 115 -0.76 11.31 7.60
CA MET A 115 0.58 10.94 8.05
C MET A 115 1.64 11.41 7.06
N GLU A 116 1.37 11.30 5.75
CA GLU A 116 2.24 11.82 4.68
C GLU A 116 2.44 13.34 4.82
N GLU A 117 1.37 14.09 5.05
CA GLU A 117 1.40 15.54 5.27
C GLU A 117 2.22 15.95 6.49
N ARG A 118 2.12 15.21 7.60
CA ARG A 118 2.90 15.47 8.82
C ARG A 118 4.39 15.18 8.63
N LEU A 119 4.74 14.28 7.72
CA LEU A 119 6.12 13.94 7.34
C LEU A 119 6.64 14.76 6.17
N ALA A 120 5.83 15.69 5.63
CA ALA A 120 6.29 16.61 4.60
C ALA A 120 7.46 17.45 5.13
N GLY A 121 8.48 17.64 4.30
CA GLY A 121 9.69 18.38 4.69
C GLY A 121 10.82 17.54 5.28
N GLY A 122 10.60 16.24 5.51
CA GLY A 122 11.68 15.25 5.59
C GLY A 122 12.28 14.98 6.97
N ASP A 123 11.62 15.36 8.07
CA ASP A 123 11.98 14.84 9.39
C ASP A 123 11.42 13.43 9.57
N PHE A 124 12.30 12.45 9.37
CA PHE A 124 11.99 11.04 9.56
C PHE A 124 12.67 10.44 10.80
N SER A 125 12.94 11.26 11.83
CA SER A 125 13.34 10.73 13.14
C SER A 125 12.28 9.79 13.70
N GLU A 126 12.68 8.82 14.52
CA GLU A 126 11.73 7.85 15.09
C GLU A 126 10.57 8.53 15.83
N ASP A 127 10.85 9.58 16.59
CA ASP A 127 9.83 10.36 17.29
C ASP A 127 8.88 11.06 16.30
N ALA A 128 9.40 11.72 15.26
CA ALA A 128 8.57 12.37 14.25
C ALA A 128 7.66 11.38 13.51
N VAL A 129 8.20 10.21 13.12
CA VAL A 129 7.41 9.15 12.46
C VAL A 129 6.31 8.60 13.38
N ARG A 130 6.61 8.40 14.66
CA ARG A 130 5.62 7.95 15.66
C ARG A 130 4.54 8.99 15.91
N GLU A 131 4.89 10.26 16.02
CA GLU A 131 3.93 11.35 16.18
C GLU A 131 3.05 11.50 14.93
N ALA A 132 3.63 11.39 13.73
CA ALA A 132 2.90 11.46 12.48
C ALA A 132 1.85 10.35 12.34
N ALA A 133 2.15 9.14 12.83
CA ALA A 133 1.23 8.01 12.80
C ALA A 133 0.06 8.11 13.78
N LYS A 134 0.10 9.01 14.78
CA LYS A 134 -0.97 9.12 15.79
C LYS A 134 -2.31 9.46 15.15
N GLY A 135 -3.32 8.64 15.42
CA GLY A 135 -4.67 8.85 14.90
C GLY A 135 -4.91 8.24 13.53
N LEU A 136 -3.88 7.69 12.87
CA LEU A 136 -4.04 6.96 11.61
C LEU A 136 -5.06 5.83 11.78
N GLY A 137 -5.01 5.07 12.88
CA GLY A 137 -5.96 3.99 13.14
C GLY A 137 -7.42 4.49 13.21
N ALA A 138 -7.66 5.69 13.74
CA ALA A 138 -9.00 6.27 13.88
C ALA A 138 -9.61 6.70 12.54
N SER A 139 -8.77 6.95 11.53
CA SER A 139 -9.21 7.25 10.15
C SER A 139 -9.65 6.01 9.36
N LEU A 140 -9.41 4.80 9.90
CA LEU A 140 -9.66 3.52 9.23
C LEU A 140 -10.91 2.82 9.75
N ASP A 141 -11.61 2.12 8.86
CA ASP A 141 -12.76 1.28 9.18
C ASP A 141 -12.57 -0.19 8.76
N PRO A 142 -11.61 -0.91 9.38
CA PRO A 142 -11.32 -2.29 9.02
C PRO A 142 -12.41 -3.25 9.52
N PRO A 143 -12.66 -4.36 8.81
CA PRO A 143 -13.60 -5.38 9.27
C PRO A 143 -13.10 -6.10 10.53
N SER A 144 -14.03 -6.61 11.32
CA SER A 144 -13.72 -7.59 12.38
C SER A 144 -14.02 -9.01 11.87
N ASP A 145 -13.10 -9.95 12.10
CA ASP A 145 -13.27 -11.35 11.74
C ASP A 145 -12.55 -12.29 12.74
N VAL A 146 -12.45 -13.57 12.39
CA VAL A 146 -11.79 -14.60 13.22
C VAL A 146 -10.27 -14.39 13.36
N HIS A 147 -9.68 -13.51 12.57
CA HIS A 147 -8.23 -13.23 12.57
C HIS A 147 -7.87 -11.94 13.31
N GLY A 148 -8.86 -11.09 13.61
CA GLY A 148 -8.66 -9.90 14.43
C GLY A 148 -9.88 -8.99 14.50
N SER A 149 -10.00 -8.27 15.61
CA SER A 149 -10.98 -7.19 15.74
C SER A 149 -10.57 -5.97 14.91
N ALA A 150 -11.55 -5.10 14.61
CA ALA A 150 -11.31 -3.82 13.96
C ALA A 150 -10.29 -2.98 14.76
N ASP A 151 -10.44 -2.91 16.09
CA ASP A 151 -9.53 -2.15 16.96
C ASP A 151 -8.10 -2.69 16.93
N TYR A 152 -7.95 -4.02 16.87
CA TYR A 152 -6.64 -4.63 16.71
C TYR A 152 -6.01 -4.27 15.37
N ARG A 153 -6.79 -4.30 14.28
CA ARG A 153 -6.32 -3.89 12.94
C ARG A 153 -5.95 -2.40 12.91
N ARG A 154 -6.72 -1.52 13.54
CA ARG A 154 -6.40 -0.09 13.67
C ARG A 154 -5.06 0.13 14.37
N SER A 155 -4.83 -0.55 15.50
CA SER A 155 -3.55 -0.47 16.23
C SER A 155 -2.38 -1.03 15.43
N LEU A 156 -2.59 -2.13 14.69
CA LEU A 156 -1.57 -2.69 13.81
C LEU A 156 -1.26 -1.79 12.63
N ALA A 157 -2.23 -1.09 12.06
CA ALA A 157 -2.01 -0.15 10.96
C ALA A 157 -1.02 0.95 11.35
N GLU A 158 -1.21 1.57 12.52
CA GLU A 158 -0.27 2.57 13.05
C GLU A 158 1.14 1.99 13.23
N THR A 159 1.23 0.82 13.85
CA THR A 159 2.53 0.18 14.11
C THR A 159 3.25 -0.23 12.83
N SER A 160 2.53 -0.79 11.86
CA SER A 160 3.06 -1.23 10.58
C SER A 160 3.50 -0.03 9.72
N ALA A 161 2.72 1.06 9.71
CA ALA A 161 3.07 2.29 9.00
C ALA A 161 4.39 2.89 9.53
N VAL A 162 4.54 2.99 10.86
CA VAL A 162 5.79 3.47 11.48
C VAL A 162 6.98 2.61 11.04
N ARG A 163 6.84 1.28 11.13
CA ARG A 163 7.91 0.35 10.75
C ARG A 163 8.27 0.43 9.27
N ALA A 164 7.27 0.54 8.39
CA ALA A 164 7.49 0.66 6.96
C ALA A 164 8.25 1.94 6.62
N VAL A 165 7.89 3.08 7.23
CA VAL A 165 8.60 4.35 7.04
C VAL A 165 10.03 4.28 7.56
N LEU A 166 10.27 3.75 8.77
CA LEU A 166 11.63 3.65 9.31
C LEU A 166 12.52 2.73 8.48
N GLN A 167 11.99 1.61 7.98
CA GLN A 167 12.71 0.74 7.06
C GLN A 167 13.04 1.46 5.74
N ALA A 168 12.09 2.23 5.19
CA ALA A 168 12.33 3.03 3.99
C ALA A 168 13.46 4.07 4.19
N VAL A 169 13.52 4.69 5.37
CA VAL A 169 14.60 5.64 5.73
C VAL A 169 15.96 4.96 5.77
N GLU A 170 16.05 3.76 6.36
CA GLU A 170 17.29 2.98 6.40
C GLU A 170 17.83 2.69 5.00
N TRP A 171 16.97 2.26 4.06
CA TRP A 171 17.37 1.96 2.68
C TRP A 171 17.74 3.20 1.87
N ARG A 172 17.14 4.36 2.16
CA ARG A 172 17.52 5.60 1.48
C ARG A 172 18.96 6.02 1.81
N GLN A 173 19.43 5.68 3.01
CA GLN A 173 20.75 6.05 3.52
C GLN A 173 21.87 5.06 3.15
N SER A 174 21.52 3.88 2.61
CA SER A 174 22.47 2.81 2.21
C SER A 174 22.97 2.97 0.79
#